data_AF-A0A7W7Q6A3-F1
#
_entry.id   AF-A0A7W7Q6A3-F1
#
_cell.length_a   1.000
_cell.length_b   1.000
_cell.length_c   1.000
_cell.angle_alpha   90.00
_cell.angle_beta   90.00
_cell.angle_gamma   90.00
#
_symmetry.space_group_name_H-M   'P 1'
#
loop_
_entity.id
_entity.type
_entity.pdbx_description
1 polymer ?
#
loop_
_entity_poly.entity_id
_entity_poly.type
_entity_poly.pdbx_seq_one_letter_code
_entity_poly.pdbx_strand_id
1 'polypeptide(L)'
;MTKQQLSVQSAPRHVPPARKRPAPIPGERLRRAVDAVLAGLGTEGADLARLDDALRAALAWTAAAGDTCRIAPAVRQVRDARTSLVHGDTEHARSALIAARDGLHVVPKQRMH
;
A
#
# COMPACT_ATOMS: atom_id res chain seq x y z
N MET A 1 20.81 67.55 14.83
CA MET A 1 19.99 66.72 13.92
C MET A 1 20.91 65.68 13.30
N THR A 2 20.82 64.41 13.72
CA THR A 2 21.63 63.33 13.12
C THR A 2 20.73 62.11 12.96
N LYS A 3 20.49 61.73 11.70
CA LYS A 3 19.53 60.71 11.29
C LYS A 3 20.11 59.30 11.46
N GLN A 4 19.27 58.43 11.99
CA GLN A 4 19.40 56.98 12.01
C GLN A 4 19.63 56.42 10.60
N GLN A 5 20.50 55.41 10.48
CA GLN A 5 20.36 54.38 9.46
C GLN A 5 20.76 53.03 10.08
N LEU A 6 19.76 52.30 10.56
CA LEU A 6 19.86 50.90 10.93
C LEU A 6 19.75 50.05 9.65
N SER A 7 20.90 49.62 9.13
CA SER A 7 20.96 48.60 8.07
C SER A 7 20.59 47.24 8.65
N VAL A 8 19.31 46.86 8.53
CA VAL A 8 18.84 45.49 8.72
C VAL A 8 19.29 44.63 7.54
N GLN A 9 20.47 44.02 7.66
CA GLN A 9 20.92 42.97 6.74
C GLN A 9 20.06 41.72 6.97
N SER A 10 19.15 41.44 6.04
CA SER A 10 18.36 40.21 6.02
C SER A 10 19.26 39.05 5.59
N ALA A 11 19.61 38.17 6.52
CA ALA A 11 20.34 36.94 6.23
C ALA A 11 19.48 35.99 5.37
N PRO A 12 20.06 35.29 4.38
CA PRO A 12 19.33 34.34 3.54
C PRO A 12 18.88 33.14 4.39
N ARG A 13 17.57 32.86 4.38
CA ARG A 13 17.00 31.67 5.01
C ARG A 13 17.53 30.43 4.29
N HIS A 14 18.41 29.69 4.95
CA HIS A 14 18.91 28.41 4.48
C HIS A 14 17.76 27.39 4.46
N VAL A 15 17.16 27.17 3.29
CA VAL A 15 16.13 26.13 3.10
C VAL A 15 16.85 24.78 3.08
N PRO A 16 16.61 23.88 4.06
CA PRO A 16 17.25 22.58 4.04
C PRO A 16 16.81 21.80 2.78
N PRO A 17 17.71 21.00 2.18
CA PRO A 17 17.38 20.24 0.99
C PRO A 17 16.22 19.28 1.28
N ALA A 18 15.20 19.31 0.42
CA ALA A 18 14.06 18.40 0.52
C ALA A 18 14.57 16.95 0.46
N ARG A 19 14.40 16.21 1.57
CA ARG A 19 14.70 14.77 1.61
C ARG A 19 13.84 14.08 0.57
N LYS A 20 14.45 13.46 -0.45
CA LYS A 20 13.76 12.62 -1.43
C LYS A 20 13.07 11.48 -0.66
N ARG A 21 11.74 11.45 -0.64
CA ARG A 21 11.03 10.28 -0.11
C ARG A 21 11.38 9.09 -0.99
N PRO A 22 11.69 7.91 -0.41
CA PRO A 22 11.89 6.70 -1.19
C PRO A 22 10.65 6.44 -2.04
N ALA A 23 10.86 5.96 -3.27
CA ALA A 23 9.76 5.58 -4.14
C ALA A 23 8.93 4.47 -3.47
N PRO A 24 7.60 4.56 -3.51
CA PRO A 24 6.74 3.52 -2.92
C PRO A 24 7.05 2.17 -3.58
N ILE A 25 7.18 1.13 -2.76
CA ILE A 25 7.44 -0.22 -3.27
C ILE A 25 6.16 -0.72 -3.95
N PRO A 26 6.22 -1.20 -5.21
CA PRO A 26 5.05 -1.72 -5.90
C PRO A 26 4.33 -2.77 -5.07
N GLY A 27 3.02 -2.60 -4.88
CA GLY A 27 2.21 -3.56 -4.12
C GLY A 27 2.31 -3.48 -2.59
N GLU A 28 3.12 -2.57 -2.02
CA GLU A 28 3.25 -2.43 -0.55
C GLU A 28 1.90 -2.13 0.12
N ARG A 29 1.10 -1.26 -0.50
CA ARG A 29 -0.23 -0.91 0.02
C ARG A 29 -1.19 -2.11 -0.04
N LEU A 30 -1.14 -2.88 -1.13
CA LEU A 30 -1.95 -4.09 -1.26
C LEU A 30 -1.55 -5.11 -0.20
N ARG A 31 -0.25 -5.28 0.04
CA ARG A 31 0.27 -6.18 1.08
C ARG A 31 -0.26 -5.81 2.46
N ARG A 32 -0.18 -4.54 2.84
CA ARG A 32 -0.72 -4.08 4.14
C ARG A 32 -2.21 -4.36 4.29
N ALA A 33 -2.99 -4.20 3.22
CA ALA A 33 -4.42 -4.51 3.24
C ALA A 33 -4.66 -6.03 3.38
N VAL A 34 -3.89 -6.86 2.66
CA VAL A 34 -3.95 -8.32 2.77
C VAL A 34 -3.60 -8.77 4.19
N ASP A 35 -2.53 -8.23 4.79
CA ASP A 35 -2.13 -8.55 6.16
C ASP A 35 -3.22 -8.17 7.18
N ALA A 36 -3.84 -6.99 7.02
CA ALA A 36 -4.94 -6.55 7.87
C ALA A 36 -6.18 -7.45 7.74
N VAL A 37 -6.52 -7.88 6.53
CA VAL A 37 -7.66 -8.78 6.29
C VAL A 37 -7.39 -10.17 6.85
N LEU A 38 -6.18 -10.71 6.68
CA LEU A 38 -5.77 -11.99 7.28
C LEU A 38 -5.88 -11.97 8.81
N ALA A 39 -5.50 -10.85 9.45
CA ALA A 39 -5.68 -10.68 10.89
C ALA A 39 -7.17 -10.61 11.27
N GLY A 40 -7.99 -9.89 10.49
CA GLY A 40 -9.44 -9.78 10.69
C GLY A 40 -10.17 -11.12 10.57
N LEU A 41 -9.81 -11.96 9.59
CA LEU A 41 -10.38 -13.29 9.41
C LEU A 41 -10.11 -14.25 10.59
N GLY A 42 -9.06 -14.01 11.37
CA GLY A 42 -8.76 -14.79 12.57
C GLY A 42 -9.61 -14.42 13.79
N THR A 43 -10.50 -13.43 13.68
CA THR A 43 -11.35 -12.96 14.78
C THR A 43 -12.75 -13.55 14.67
N GLU A 44 -13.31 -14.04 15.78
CA GLU A 44 -14.71 -14.49 15.83
C GLU A 44 -15.67 -13.35 15.47
N GLY A 45 -16.66 -13.63 14.61
CA GLY A 45 -17.63 -12.62 14.17
C GLY A 45 -17.07 -11.59 13.18
N ALA A 46 -16.02 -11.93 12.44
CA ALA A 46 -15.45 -11.06 11.41
C ALA A 46 -16.52 -10.56 10.41
N ASP A 47 -16.56 -9.25 10.20
CA ASP A 47 -17.42 -8.61 9.20
C ASP A 47 -16.81 -8.79 7.80
N LEU A 48 -17.25 -9.85 7.10
CA LEU A 48 -16.75 -10.21 5.78
C LEU A 48 -16.97 -9.12 4.73
N ALA A 49 -18.06 -8.34 4.84
CA ALA A 49 -18.35 -7.25 3.92
C ALA A 49 -17.32 -6.11 4.08
N ARG A 50 -17.01 -5.74 5.32
CA ARG A 50 -15.95 -4.76 5.61
C ARG A 50 -14.58 -5.22 5.12
N LEU A 51 -14.28 -6.52 5.24
CA LEU A 51 -13.04 -7.10 4.74
C LEU A 51 -12.96 -7.07 3.21
N ASP A 52 -14.05 -7.38 2.49
CA ASP A 52 -14.12 -7.24 1.04
C ASP A 52 -13.89 -5.80 0.59
N ASP A 53 -14.54 -4.83 1.25
CA ASP A 53 -14.39 -3.41 0.92
C ASP A 53 -12.95 -2.91 1.10
N ALA A 54 -12.25 -3.38 2.13
CA ALA A 54 -10.84 -3.07 2.34
C ALA A 54 -9.97 -3.59 1.19
N LEU A 55 -10.19 -4.83 0.73
CA LEU A 55 -9.49 -5.40 -0.42
C LEU A 55 -9.83 -4.66 -1.72
N ARG A 56 -11.11 -4.30 -1.92
CA ARG A 56 -11.58 -3.52 -3.08
C ARG A 56 -10.88 -2.16 -3.15
N ALA A 57 -10.82 -1.44 -2.04
CA ALA A 57 -10.13 -0.15 -1.96
C ALA A 57 -8.63 -0.28 -2.26
N ALA A 58 -7.97 -1.32 -1.73
CA ALA A 58 -6.56 -1.57 -1.98
C ALA A 58 -6.27 -1.90 -3.46
N LEU A 59 -7.14 -2.68 -4.11
CA LEU A 59 -7.06 -2.97 -5.55
C LEU A 59 -7.24 -1.71 -6.39
N ALA A 60 -8.20 -0.85 -6.04
CA ALA A 60 -8.42 0.42 -6.74
C ALA A 60 -7.17 1.32 -6.67
N TRP A 61 -6.55 1.42 -5.50
CA TRP A 61 -5.29 2.14 -5.32
C TRP A 61 -4.14 1.53 -6.12
N THR A 62 -4.03 0.20 -6.13
CA THR A 62 -3.02 -0.51 -6.92
C THR A 62 -3.17 -0.22 -8.41
N ALA A 63 -4.41 -0.17 -8.91
CA ALA A 63 -4.70 0.21 -10.28
C ALA A 63 -4.33 1.67 -10.57
N ALA A 64 -4.70 2.59 -9.68
CA ALA A 64 -4.36 4.01 -9.80
C ALA A 64 -2.84 4.26 -9.78
N ALA A 65 -2.09 3.44 -9.05
CA ALA A 65 -0.62 3.49 -9.04
C ALA A 65 0.03 2.85 -10.29
N GLY A 66 -0.75 2.19 -11.16
CA GLY A 66 -0.25 1.47 -12.33
C GLY A 66 0.51 0.18 -11.98
N ASP A 67 0.40 -0.31 -10.74
CA ASP A 67 1.17 -1.48 -10.27
C ASP A 67 0.50 -2.82 -10.61
N THR A 68 -0.76 -2.82 -11.09
CA THR A 68 -1.52 -4.04 -11.36
C THR A 68 -0.80 -5.00 -12.31
N CYS A 69 -0.05 -4.48 -13.28
CA CYS A 69 0.72 -5.30 -14.22
C CYS A 69 1.98 -5.90 -13.58
N ARG A 70 2.60 -5.19 -12.63
CA ARG A 70 3.83 -5.63 -11.94
C ARG A 70 3.55 -6.75 -10.94
N ILE A 71 2.36 -6.74 -10.34
CA ILE A 71 1.93 -7.69 -9.31
C ILE A 71 0.67 -8.46 -9.73
N ALA A 72 0.52 -8.73 -11.03
CA ALA A 72 -0.68 -9.35 -11.60
C ALA A 72 -1.07 -10.69 -10.95
N PRO A 73 -0.14 -11.61 -10.60
CA PRO A 73 -0.49 -12.84 -9.91
C PRO A 73 -1.13 -12.58 -8.53
N ALA A 74 -0.56 -11.66 -7.75
CA ALA A 74 -1.10 -11.30 -6.44
C ALA A 74 -2.48 -10.61 -6.56
N VAL A 75 -2.66 -9.74 -7.57
CA VAL A 75 -3.95 -9.11 -7.84
C VAL A 75 -5.04 -10.14 -8.15
N ARG A 76 -4.70 -11.22 -8.89
CA ARG A 76 -5.64 -12.32 -9.16
C ARG A 76 -6.04 -13.03 -7.87
N GLN A 77 -5.07 -13.43 -7.05
CA GLN A 77 -5.32 -14.10 -5.79
C GLN A 77 -6.21 -13.26 -4.84
N VAL A 78 -6.00 -11.93 -4.80
CA VAL A 78 -6.89 -11.04 -4.02
C VAL A 78 -8.31 -11.01 -4.59
N ARG A 79 -8.50 -11.05 -5.91
CA ARG A 79 -9.85 -11.12 -6.51
C ARG A 79 -10.54 -12.46 -6.20
N ASP A 80 -9.79 -13.54 -6.20
CA ASP A 80 -10.30 -14.86 -5.85
C ASP A 80 -10.72 -14.89 -4.37
N ALA A 81 -9.89 -14.35 -3.48
CA ALA A 81 -10.22 -14.20 -2.06
C ALA A 81 -11.50 -13.38 -1.83
N ARG A 82 -11.65 -12.24 -2.53
CA ARG A 82 -12.87 -11.42 -2.47
C ARG A 82 -14.11 -12.21 -2.90
N THR A 83 -13.98 -13.03 -3.94
CA THR A 83 -15.06 -13.92 -4.37
C THR A 83 -15.43 -14.89 -3.26
N SER A 84 -14.45 -15.53 -2.61
CA SER A 84 -14.70 -16.42 -1.47
C SER A 84 -15.35 -15.70 -0.28
N LEU A 85 -14.94 -14.46 0.05
CA LEU A 85 -15.55 -13.66 1.11
C LEU A 85 -17.04 -13.40 0.86
N VAL A 86 -17.41 -13.06 -0.38
CA VAL A 86 -18.82 -12.85 -0.77
C VAL A 86 -19.67 -14.12 -0.59
N HIS A 87 -19.07 -15.30 -0.78
CA HIS A 87 -19.73 -16.58 -0.59
C HIS A 87 -19.64 -17.11 0.85
N GLY A 88 -19.03 -16.36 1.78
CA GLY A 88 -18.83 -16.78 3.16
C GLY A 88 -17.75 -17.86 3.37
N ASP A 89 -16.95 -18.15 2.34
CA ASP A 89 -15.91 -19.17 2.37
C ASP A 89 -14.60 -18.59 2.90
N THR A 90 -14.49 -18.52 4.23
CA THR A 90 -13.36 -17.89 4.92
C THR A 90 -12.05 -18.65 4.74
N GLU A 91 -12.09 -19.98 4.60
CA GLU A 91 -10.91 -20.81 4.43
C GLU A 91 -10.28 -20.61 3.04
N HIS A 92 -11.09 -20.63 1.97
CA HIS A 92 -10.57 -20.33 0.64
C HIS A 92 -10.11 -18.88 0.53
N ALA A 93 -10.83 -17.93 1.15
CA ALA A 93 -10.40 -16.54 1.20
C ALA A 93 -9.02 -16.41 1.88
N ARG A 94 -8.83 -17.08 3.02
CA ARG A 94 -7.56 -17.07 3.76
C ARG A 94 -6.42 -17.67 2.94
N SER A 95 -6.65 -18.82 2.31
CA SER A 95 -5.65 -19.49 1.46
C SER A 95 -5.20 -18.60 0.29
N ALA A 96 -6.15 -18.01 -0.43
CA ALA A 96 -5.87 -17.10 -1.53
C ALA A 96 -5.13 -15.83 -1.07
N LEU A 97 -5.48 -15.27 0.10
CA LEU A 97 -4.78 -14.11 0.67
C LEU A 97 -3.35 -14.43 1.11
N ILE A 98 -3.09 -15.63 1.64
CA ILE A 98 -1.73 -16.08 1.95
C ILE A 98 -0.90 -16.17 0.66
N ALA A 99 -1.44 -16.79 -0.40
CA ALA A 99 -0.76 -16.88 -1.69
C ALA A 99 -0.50 -15.48 -2.30
N ALA A 100 -1.45 -14.56 -2.16
CA ALA A 100 -1.28 -13.16 -2.58
C ALA A 100 -0.13 -12.49 -1.82
N ARG A 101 -0.10 -12.63 -0.48
CA ARG A 101 0.95 -12.07 0.38
C ARG A 101 2.31 -12.60 -0.01
N ASP A 102 2.45 -13.91 -0.21
CA ASP A 102 3.73 -14.52 -0.58
C ASP A 102 4.22 -14.00 -1.94
N GLY A 103 3.31 -13.84 -2.91
CA GLY A 103 3.62 -13.22 -4.21
C GLY A 103 4.03 -11.74 -4.12
N LEU A 104 3.56 -11.01 -3.09
CA LEU A 104 3.93 -9.61 -2.83
C LEU A 104 5.27 -9.48 -2.08
N HIS A 105 5.77 -10.53 -1.43
CA HIS A 105 7.10 -10.53 -0.80
C HIS A 105 8.22 -10.68 -1.83
N VAL A 106 7.94 -11.30 -2.99
CA VAL A 106 8.90 -11.45 -4.08
C VAL A 106 8.96 -10.14 -4.87
N VAL A 107 9.65 -9.14 -4.31
CA VAL A 107 10.06 -7.97 -5.10
C VAL A 107 10.92 -8.48 -6.27
N PRO A 108 10.71 -8.02 -7.51
CA PRO A 108 11.53 -8.45 -8.63
C PRO A 108 12.98 -8.13 -8.30
N LYS A 109 13.85 -9.15 -8.29
CA LYS A 109 15.28 -8.93 -8.43
C LYS A 109 15.44 -8.04 -9.66
N GLN A 110 15.79 -6.78 -9.46
CA GLN A 110 16.26 -5.94 -10.55
C GLN A 110 17.42 -6.73 -11.17
N ARG A 111 17.22 -7.25 -12.38
CA ARG A 111 18.33 -7.78 -13.16
C ARG A 111 19.24 -6.58 -13.42
N MET A 112 20.29 -6.48 -12.63
CA MET A 112 21.46 -5.69 -13.00
C MET A 112 22.07 -6.39 -14.20
N HIS A 113 21.88 -5.80 -15.37
CA HIS A 113 22.68 -6.04 -16.56
C HIS A 113 23.82 -5.02 -16.58
#